data_AF-A0A915JDR3-F1
#
_entry.id   AF-A0A915JDR3-F1
#
_cell.length_a   1.000
_cell.length_b   1.000
_cell.length_c   1.000
_cell.angle_alpha   90.00
_cell.angle_beta   90.00
_cell.angle_gamma   90.00
#
_symmetry.space_group_name_H-M   'P 1'
#
loop_
_entity.id
_entity.type
_entity.pdbx_description
1 polymer ?
#
loop_
_entity_poly.entity_id
_entity_poly.type
_entity_poly.pdbx_seq_one_letter_code
_entity_poly.pdbx_strand_id
1 'polypeptide(L)'
;MQSVPGLHDVGRVEIFCYALSSDDGTNFRRKIMQESEHFVDLSQVPDNVKAADIINRTGIHILLNMNGYTKGARNEIFALRPAPIQ
;
A
#
# COMPACT_ATOMS: atom_id res chain seq x y z
N MET A 1 -2.34 7.07 10.50
CA MET A 1 -0.94 7.54 10.36
C MET A 1 -0.75 8.41 9.10
N GLN A 2 -1.61 9.41 8.86
CA GLN A 2 -1.70 10.09 7.56
C GLN A 2 -0.48 10.94 7.13
N SER A 3 0.30 11.46 8.09
CA SER A 3 1.47 12.30 7.77
C SER A 3 2.76 11.49 7.61
N VAL A 4 2.78 10.22 8.03
CA VAL A 4 4.00 9.40 8.02
C VAL A 4 4.59 9.23 6.61
N PRO A 5 3.79 8.95 5.56
CA PRO A 5 4.31 8.87 4.20
C PRO A 5 5.13 10.11 3.79
N GLY A 6 4.64 11.32 4.07
CA GLY A 6 5.33 12.56 3.72
C GLY A 6 6.52 12.94 4.60
N LEU A 7 6.79 12.22 5.69
CA LEU A 7 7.86 12.53 6.64
C LEU A 7 9.11 11.66 6.47
N HIS A 8 9.07 10.69 5.57
CA HIS A 8 10.24 9.86 5.26
C HIS A 8 11.30 10.66 4.50
N ASP A 9 12.56 10.31 4.74
CA ASP A 9 13.69 10.84 3.98
C ASP A 9 13.77 10.16 2.60
N VAL A 10 13.30 10.86 1.57
CA VAL A 10 13.27 10.37 0.18
C VAL A 10 14.66 10.12 -0.42
N GLY A 11 15.73 10.62 0.21
CA GLY A 11 17.11 10.27 -0.18
C GLY A 11 17.54 8.87 0.28
N ARG A 12 16.73 8.21 1.13
CA ARG A 12 17.06 6.92 1.75
C ARG A 12 16.00 5.84 1.52
N VAL A 13 14.74 6.22 1.35
CA VAL A 13 13.63 5.30 1.13
C VAL A 13 12.68 5.82 0.05
N GLU A 14 12.18 4.91 -0.79
CA GLU A 14 11.11 5.16 -1.74
C GLU A 14 9.80 4.59 -1.19
N ILE A 15 8.68 5.32 -1.33
CA ILE A 15 7.47 5.05 -0.55
C ILE A 15 6.29 4.72 -1.45
N PHE A 16 5.67 3.58 -1.16
CA PHE A 16 4.47 3.11 -1.85
C PHE A 16 3.32 2.95 -0.86
N CYS A 17 2.19 3.59 -1.16
CA CYS A 17 0.94 3.40 -0.43
C CYS A 17 -0.04 2.58 -1.27
N TYR A 18 -0.34 1.36 -0.81
CA TYR A 18 -1.31 0.47 -1.44
C TYR A 18 -2.66 0.56 -0.72
N ALA A 19 -3.68 1.04 -1.43
CA ALA A 19 -5.01 1.15 -0.89
C ALA A 19 -5.85 -0.09 -1.15
N LEU A 20 -6.47 -0.65 -0.11
CA LEU A 20 -7.41 -1.77 -0.26
C LEU A 20 -8.88 -1.32 -0.30
N SER A 21 -9.14 -0.05 0.04
CA SER A 21 -10.46 0.57 0.00
C SER A 21 -10.51 1.67 -1.06
N SER A 22 -11.68 1.83 -1.67
CA SER A 22 -11.95 2.90 -2.62
C SER A 22 -11.87 4.29 -1.96
N ASP A 23 -11.66 5.32 -2.77
CA ASP A 23 -11.64 6.70 -2.33
C ASP A 23 -12.99 7.11 -1.71
N ASP A 24 -12.94 7.64 -0.49
CA ASP A 24 -14.09 8.12 0.28
C ASP A 24 -14.28 9.65 0.18
N GLY A 25 -13.44 10.34 -0.62
CA GLY A 25 -13.47 11.79 -0.84
C GLY A 25 -12.90 12.62 0.32
N THR A 26 -12.42 11.97 1.38
CA THR A 26 -12.01 12.66 2.60
C THR A 26 -10.66 13.37 2.45
N ASN A 27 -10.39 14.32 3.35
CA ASN A 27 -9.08 14.96 3.43
C ASN A 27 -7.97 13.96 3.82
N PHE A 28 -8.29 12.90 4.58
CA PHE A 28 -7.32 11.88 4.98
C PHE A 28 -6.76 11.15 3.77
N ARG A 29 -7.65 10.70 2.89
CA ARG A 29 -7.29 10.01 1.64
C ARG A 29 -6.46 10.90 0.73
N ARG A 30 -6.91 12.14 0.51
CA ARG A 30 -6.21 13.14 -0.31
C ARG A 30 -4.81 13.47 0.22
N LYS A 31 -4.65 13.64 1.54
CA LYS A 31 -3.34 13.91 2.13
C LYS A 31 -2.36 12.77 1.87
N ILE A 32 -2.76 11.52 2.08
CA ILE A 32 -1.89 10.37 1.82
C ILE A 32 -1.52 10.29 0.34
N MET A 33 -2.48 10.47 -0.57
CA MET A 33 -2.22 10.49 -2.02
C MET A 33 -1.21 11.56 -2.45
N GLN A 34 -1.27 12.73 -1.83
CA GLN A 34 -0.41 13.87 -2.15
C GLN A 34 0.98 13.75 -1.52
N GLU A 35 1.07 13.16 -0.33
CA GLU A 35 2.31 13.10 0.46
C GLU A 35 3.10 11.80 0.24
N SER A 36 2.48 10.73 -0.28
CA SER A 36 3.21 9.54 -0.72
C SER A 36 3.83 9.77 -2.10
N GLU A 37 5.07 9.34 -2.28
CA GLU A 37 5.74 9.36 -3.57
C GLU A 37 4.97 8.55 -4.63
N HIS A 38 4.51 7.36 -4.25
CA HIS A 38 3.67 6.52 -5.10
C HIS A 38 2.42 6.07 -4.38
N PHE A 39 1.31 6.14 -5.09
CA PHE A 39 0.01 5.74 -4.58
C PHE A 39 -0.70 4.81 -5.56
N VAL A 40 -1.06 3.62 -5.08
CA VAL A 40 -1.65 2.57 -5.89
C VAL A 40 -2.98 2.15 -5.29
N ASP A 41 -4.06 2.33 -6.06
CA ASP A 41 -5.39 1.89 -5.64
C ASP A 41 -5.65 0.43 -6.05
N LEU A 42 -5.44 -0.50 -5.11
CA LEU A 42 -5.72 -1.92 -5.29
C LEU A 42 -7.20 -2.26 -5.06
N SER A 43 -8.05 -1.32 -4.63
CA SER A 43 -9.50 -1.56 -4.55
C SER A 43 -10.11 -1.83 -5.93
N GLN A 44 -9.48 -1.32 -6.99
CA GLN A 44 -9.83 -1.57 -8.38
C GLN A 44 -9.27 -2.89 -8.93
N VAL A 45 -8.49 -3.62 -8.13
CA VAL A 45 -7.86 -4.90 -8.49
C VAL A 45 -8.35 -5.99 -7.54
N PRO A 46 -9.54 -6.58 -7.77
CA PRO A 46 -10.15 -7.53 -6.84
C PRO A 46 -9.39 -8.87 -6.77
N ASP A 47 -8.68 -9.23 -7.83
CA ASP A 47 -7.85 -10.44 -7.89
C ASP A 47 -6.56 -10.27 -7.05
N ASN A 48 -6.42 -11.08 -6.00
CA ASN A 48 -5.28 -11.04 -5.09
C ASN A 48 -3.95 -11.43 -5.75
N VAL A 49 -3.97 -12.31 -6.76
CA VAL A 49 -2.76 -12.72 -7.48
C VAL A 49 -2.24 -11.56 -8.30
N LYS A 50 -3.13 -10.86 -9.02
CA LYS A 50 -2.77 -9.65 -9.78
C LYS A 50 -2.30 -8.53 -8.88
N ALA A 51 -2.96 -8.33 -7.74
CA ALA A 51 -2.54 -7.32 -6.77
C ALA A 51 -1.13 -7.61 -6.22
N ALA A 52 -0.82 -8.86 -5.89
CA ALA A 52 0.52 -9.27 -5.46
C ALA A 52 1.57 -9.12 -6.58
N ASP A 53 1.23 -9.45 -7.82
CA ASP A 53 2.11 -9.25 -8.99
C ASP A 53 2.44 -7.78 -9.23
N ILE A 54 1.47 -6.87 -9.05
CA ILE A 54 1.72 -5.41 -9.10
C ILE A 54 2.77 -5.03 -8.04
N ILE A 55 2.58 -5.43 -6.78
CA ILE A 55 3.52 -5.13 -5.68
C ILE A 55 4.90 -5.71 -5.96
N ASN A 56 4.97 -6.95 -6.48
CA ASN A 56 6.23 -7.62 -6.76
C ASN A 56 7.02 -6.92 -7.88
N ARG A 57 6.33 -6.52 -8.96
CA ARG A 57 6.95 -5.79 -10.09
C ARG A 57 7.44 -4.39 -9.71
N THR A 58 6.86 -3.79 -8.68
CA THR A 58 7.33 -2.53 -8.11
C THR A 58 8.67 -2.68 -7.39
N GLY A 59 9.07 -3.89 -6.99
CA GLY A 59 10.34 -4.10 -6.29
C GLY A 59 10.31 -3.71 -4.81
N ILE A 60 9.17 -3.87 -4.14
CA ILE A 60 9.04 -3.56 -2.71
C ILE A 60 9.95 -4.44 -1.86
N HIS A 61 10.83 -3.80 -1.08
CA HIS A 61 11.75 -4.48 -0.17
C HIS A 61 11.10 -4.88 1.16
N ILE A 62 10.27 -3.97 1.72
CA ILE A 62 9.56 -4.16 2.99
C ILE A 62 8.10 -3.81 2.75
N LEU A 63 7.20 -4.77 2.91
CA LEU A 63 5.76 -4.56 2.77
C LEU A 63 5.09 -4.60 4.15
N LEU A 64 4.44 -3.51 4.57
CA LEU A 64 3.84 -3.41 5.90
C LEU A 64 2.35 -3.75 5.87
N ASN A 65 1.90 -4.70 6.69
CA ASN A 65 0.48 -4.99 6.88
C ASN A 65 -0.13 -4.05 7.94
N MET A 66 -0.94 -3.10 7.48
CA MET A 66 -1.63 -2.15 8.37
C MET A 66 -3.03 -2.59 8.80
N ASN A 67 -3.53 -3.71 8.28
CA ASN A 67 -4.91 -4.17 8.52
C ASN A 67 -4.99 -5.29 9.58
N GLY A 68 -4.09 -6.27 9.54
CA GLY A 68 -4.24 -7.49 10.35
C GLY A 68 -5.56 -8.22 10.06
N TYR A 69 -6.29 -8.64 11.08
CA TYR A 69 -7.62 -9.27 10.94
C TYR A 69 -8.77 -8.28 11.17
N THR A 70 -8.76 -7.19 10.41
CA THR A 70 -9.82 -6.17 10.44
C THR A 70 -10.62 -6.15 9.15
N LYS A 71 -11.73 -5.40 9.15
CA LYS A 71 -12.60 -5.27 7.98
C LYS A 71 -11.82 -4.73 6.76
N GLY A 72 -11.96 -5.40 5.62
CA GLY A 72 -11.32 -4.99 4.36
C GLY A 72 -9.87 -5.45 4.21
N ALA A 73 -9.33 -6.23 5.17
CA ALA A 73 -8.02 -6.85 5.03
C ALA A 73 -7.99 -7.82 3.84
N ARG A 74 -6.85 -7.85 3.13
CA ARG A 74 -6.56 -8.80 2.04
C ARG A 74 -5.25 -9.53 2.34
N ASN A 75 -5.24 -10.30 3.43
CA ASN A 75 -4.05 -11.00 3.92
C ASN A 75 -3.53 -12.06 2.93
N GLU A 76 -4.36 -12.47 1.97
CA GLU A 76 -3.99 -13.35 0.85
C GLU A 76 -2.86 -12.74 0.00
N ILE A 77 -2.80 -11.41 -0.14
CA ILE A 77 -1.71 -10.72 -0.83
C ILE A 77 -0.38 -10.99 -0.10
N PHE A 78 -0.38 -10.91 1.24
CA PHE A 78 0.81 -11.19 2.05
C PHE A 78 1.19 -12.67 2.06
N ALA A 79 0.20 -13.57 1.96
CA ALA A 79 0.43 -15.00 1.83
C ALA A 79 1.18 -15.37 0.53
N LEU A 80 1.03 -14.56 -0.53
CA LEU A 80 1.77 -14.71 -1.79
C LEU A 80 3.20 -14.17 -1.73
N ARG A 81 3.61 -13.54 -0.62
CA ARG A 81 4.97 -13.03 -0.37
C ARG A 81 5.55 -12.17 -1.52
N PRO A 82 4.88 -11.09 -1.96
CA PRO A 82 5.36 -10.25 -3.05
C PRO A 82 6.60 -9.42 -2.69
N ALA A 83 6.93 -9.29 -1.41
CA ALA A 83 8.13 -8.64 -0.88
C ALA A 83 8.92 -9.61 0.03
N PRO A 84 10.26 -9.48 0.11
CA PRO A 84 11.11 -10.37 0.91
C PRO A 84 10.90 -10.21 2.43
N ILE A 85 10.59 -9.00 2.91
CA ILE A 85 10.27 -8.68 4.31
C ILE A 85 8.81 -8.22 4.39
N GLN A 86 8.06 -8.75 5.36
CA GLN A 86 6.63 -8.50 5.59
C GLN A 86 6.30 -8.34 7.08
#